data_AF-A0A3G3C1M5-F1
#
_entry.id   AF-A0A3G3C1M5-F1
#
_cell.length_a   1.000
_cell.length_b   1.000
_cell.length_c   1.000
_cell.angle_alpha   90.00
_cell.angle_beta   90.00
_cell.angle_gamma   90.00
#
_symmetry.space_group_name_H-M   'P 1'
#
loop_
_entity.id
_entity.type
_entity.pdbx_description
1 polymer ?
#
loop_
_entity_poly.entity_id
_entity_poly.type
_entity_poly.pdbx_seq_one_letter_code
_entity_poly.pdbx_strand_id
1 'polypeptide(L)'
;EQIVHKSITFGPKEGLGVLNGTAVSTAVAALALQESHLLAIFSQVLTAMGVEAMRGSVGSFNAFFDRVRPHRGQREAAANMRLFLTGSHLAHPEHEDEENRGGLKQDRYALRTSPQWIGPQLEDLVLAHEQITIECNSTTDNPLIDIKGGAIHHGGN
;
A
#
# COMPACT_ATOMS: atom_id res chain seq x y z
N GLU A 1 -0.85 -35.97 -8.71
CA GLU A 1 0.31 -36.89 -8.59
C GLU A 1 1.11 -36.50 -7.37
N GLN A 2 1.60 -37.46 -6.57
CA GLN A 2 2.56 -37.16 -5.51
C GLN A 2 3.94 -37.00 -6.13
N ILE A 3 4.57 -35.86 -5.88
CA ILE A 3 5.97 -35.65 -6.24
C ILE A 3 6.81 -36.47 -5.25
N VAL A 4 7.49 -37.52 -5.73
CA VAL A 4 8.35 -38.38 -4.91
C VAL A 4 9.81 -38.04 -5.18
N HIS A 5 10.48 -37.43 -4.21
CA HIS A 5 11.92 -37.18 -4.23
C HIS A 5 12.67 -38.11 -3.27
N LYS A 6 13.93 -38.43 -3.60
CA LYS A 6 14.84 -39.16 -2.70
C LYS A 6 15.29 -38.24 -1.57
N SER A 7 15.54 -38.81 -0.38
CA SER A 7 16.12 -38.08 0.75
C SER A 7 17.50 -37.52 0.40
N ILE A 8 17.80 -36.33 0.91
CA ILE A 8 19.10 -35.66 0.76
C ILE A 8 19.87 -35.80 2.08
N THR A 9 21.17 -36.03 2.00
CA THR A 9 22.09 -35.94 3.15
C THR A 9 22.83 -34.61 3.05
N PHE A 10 22.64 -33.74 4.05
CA PHE A 10 23.26 -32.42 4.04
C PHE A 10 24.78 -32.50 4.23
N GLY A 11 25.50 -31.71 3.45
CA GLY A 11 26.89 -31.38 3.67
C GLY A 11 27.08 -30.28 4.73
N PRO A 12 28.33 -29.85 4.98
CA PRO A 12 28.62 -28.73 5.86
C PRO A 12 27.86 -27.46 5.43
N LYS A 13 27.34 -26.70 6.40
CA LYS A 13 26.55 -25.47 6.23
C LYS A 13 25.19 -25.62 5.52
N GLU A 14 24.93 -26.64 4.71
CA GLU A 14 23.67 -26.75 3.94
C GLU A 14 22.41 -26.72 4.81
N GLY A 15 22.39 -27.48 5.92
CA GLY A 15 21.26 -27.45 6.85
C GLY A 15 21.04 -26.07 7.49
N LEU A 16 22.13 -25.36 7.78
CA LEU A 16 22.07 -23.99 8.29
C LEU A 16 21.58 -23.02 7.21
N GLY A 17 22.07 -23.14 5.97
CA GLY A 17 21.66 -22.29 4.85
C GLY A 17 20.18 -22.43 4.46
N VAL A 18 19.55 -23.57 4.78
CA VAL A 18 18.10 -23.75 4.62
C VAL A 18 17.30 -23.10 5.75
N LEU A 19 17.79 -23.19 6.99
CA LEU A 19 17.03 -22.81 8.19
C LEU A 19 17.28 -21.36 8.64
N ASN A 20 18.45 -20.80 8.34
CA ASN A 20 18.90 -19.51 8.84
C ASN A 20 18.50 -18.41 7.85
N GLY A 21 17.47 -17.65 8.18
CA GLY A 21 17.04 -16.51 7.39
C GLY A 21 15.63 -16.04 7.75
N THR A 22 15.17 -15.00 7.06
CA THR A 22 13.89 -14.35 7.32
C THR A 22 12.77 -14.83 6.37
N ALA A 23 13.02 -15.88 5.59
CA ALA A 23 12.13 -16.33 4.50
C ALA A 23 10.66 -16.46 4.92
N VAL A 24 10.37 -17.04 6.08
CA VAL A 24 8.98 -17.21 6.57
C VAL A 24 8.34 -15.86 6.91
N SER A 25 9.01 -15.02 7.69
CA SER A 25 8.48 -13.69 8.06
C SER A 25 8.32 -12.80 6.83
N THR A 26 9.28 -12.82 5.91
CA THR A 26 9.27 -12.04 4.69
C THR A 26 8.17 -12.50 3.74
N ALA A 27 7.94 -13.82 3.62
CA ALA A 27 6.83 -14.35 2.83
C ALA A 27 5.46 -13.92 3.38
N VAL A 28 5.26 -14.00 4.70
CA VAL A 28 4.01 -13.55 5.34
C VAL A 28 3.84 -12.04 5.16
N ALA A 29 4.90 -11.26 5.34
CA ALA A 29 4.87 -9.81 5.13
C ALA A 29 4.53 -9.45 3.67
N ALA A 30 5.11 -10.15 2.69
CA ALA A 30 4.81 -9.92 1.27
C ALA A 30 3.34 -10.19 0.93
N LEU A 31 2.76 -11.28 1.46
CA LEU A 31 1.34 -11.58 1.27
C LEU A 31 0.44 -10.52 1.92
N ALA A 32 0.72 -10.17 3.18
CA ALA A 32 -0.03 -9.15 3.90
C ALA A 32 0.06 -7.78 3.21
N LEU A 33 1.23 -7.44 2.66
CA LEU A 33 1.44 -6.19 1.96
C LEU A 33 0.68 -6.14 0.63
N GLN A 34 0.67 -7.25 -0.12
CA GLN A 34 -0.12 -7.37 -1.35
C GLN A 34 -1.61 -7.15 -1.07
N GLU A 35 -2.16 -7.79 -0.03
CA GLU A 35 -3.55 -7.58 0.39
C GLU A 35 -3.80 -6.14 0.86
N SER A 36 -2.86 -5.54 1.58
CA SER A 36 -2.96 -4.17 2.07
C SER A 36 -3.02 -3.16 0.92
N HIS A 37 -2.25 -3.33 -0.16
CA HIS A 37 -2.36 -2.49 -1.35
C HIS A 37 -3.75 -2.57 -2.01
N LEU A 38 -4.31 -3.78 -2.11
CA LEU A 38 -5.66 -3.98 -2.65
C LEU A 38 -6.72 -3.30 -1.78
N LEU A 39 -6.63 -3.48 -0.46
CA LEU A 39 -7.53 -2.86 0.51
C LEU A 39 -7.41 -1.33 0.52
N ALA A 40 -6.21 -0.78 0.30
CA ALA A 40 -6.00 0.66 0.22
C ALA A 40 -6.75 1.29 -0.97
N ILE A 41 -6.72 0.66 -2.15
CA ILE A 41 -7.52 1.09 -3.31
C ILE A 41 -9.00 0.87 -3.05
N PHE A 42 -9.37 -0.28 -2.48
CA PHE A 42 -10.77 -0.58 -2.16
C PHE A 42 -11.38 0.43 -1.19
N SER A 43 -10.61 0.91 -0.20
CA SER A 43 -11.03 1.95 0.73
C SER A 43 -11.39 3.27 0.03
N GLN A 44 -10.68 3.60 -1.06
CA GLN A 44 -10.94 4.81 -1.85
C GLN A 44 -12.21 4.65 -2.69
N VAL A 45 -12.43 3.46 -3.27
CA VAL A 45 -13.68 3.12 -3.97
C VAL A 45 -14.87 3.21 -3.03
N LEU A 46 -14.79 2.60 -1.83
CA LEU A 46 -15.84 2.67 -0.83
C LEU A 46 -16.10 4.10 -0.35
N THR A 47 -15.05 4.92 -0.25
CA THR A 47 -15.19 6.34 0.08
C THR A 47 -15.95 7.07 -1.02
N ALA A 48 -15.63 6.85 -2.30
CA ALA A 48 -16.36 7.42 -3.43
C ALA A 48 -17.84 6.98 -3.41
N MET A 49 -18.13 5.70 -3.19
CA MET A 49 -19.50 5.21 -3.02
C MET A 49 -20.20 5.88 -1.83
N GLY A 50 -19.48 6.13 -0.73
CA GLY A 50 -19.97 6.86 0.43
C GLY A 50 -20.32 8.32 0.10
N VAL A 51 -19.53 8.97 -0.77
CA VAL A 51 -19.86 10.31 -1.29
C VAL A 51 -21.15 10.26 -2.10
N GLU A 52 -21.34 9.28 -2.99
CA GLU A 52 -22.59 9.15 -3.74
C GLU A 52 -23.79 8.87 -2.83
N ALA A 53 -23.67 7.91 -1.92
CA ALA A 53 -24.75 7.49 -1.03
C ALA A 53 -25.21 8.62 -0.09
N MET A 54 -24.27 9.46 0.35
CA MET A 54 -24.55 10.60 1.23
C MET A 54 -24.89 11.88 0.45
N ARG A 55 -24.90 11.83 -0.90
CA ARG A 55 -25.00 13.01 -1.77
C ARG A 55 -23.98 14.07 -1.33
N GLY A 56 -22.73 13.65 -1.18
CA GLY A 56 -21.60 14.50 -0.80
C GLY A 56 -21.04 15.27 -2.00
N SER A 57 -20.04 16.10 -1.75
CA SER A 57 -19.40 16.96 -2.74
C SER A 57 -18.11 16.37 -3.30
N VAL A 58 -18.00 16.28 -4.63
CA VAL A 58 -16.74 15.95 -5.31
C VAL A 58 -15.66 17.02 -5.09
N GLY A 59 -16.08 18.26 -4.79
CA GLY A 59 -15.16 19.39 -4.61
C GLY A 59 -14.14 19.22 -3.48
N SER A 60 -14.41 18.35 -2.50
CA SER A 60 -13.44 17.99 -1.45
C SER A 60 -12.15 17.37 -2.01
N PHE A 61 -12.21 16.84 -3.23
CA PHE A 61 -11.11 16.18 -3.88
C PHE A 61 -10.45 17.06 -4.95
N ASN A 62 -10.70 18.37 -5.03
CA ASN A 62 -10.13 19.22 -6.08
C ASN A 62 -8.59 19.19 -6.13
N ALA A 63 -8.02 19.23 -7.33
CA ALA A 63 -6.56 19.24 -7.54
C ALA A 63 -5.85 20.49 -6.97
N PHE A 64 -6.58 21.56 -6.62
CA PHE A 64 -6.05 22.71 -5.90
C PHE A 64 -5.49 22.33 -4.53
N PHE A 65 -6.15 21.43 -3.79
CA PHE A 65 -5.63 20.98 -2.50
C PHE A 65 -4.28 20.26 -2.64
N ASP A 66 -4.09 19.53 -3.74
CA ASP A 66 -2.83 18.85 -4.07
C ASP A 66 -1.69 19.84 -4.39
N ARG A 67 -2.03 21.05 -4.86
CA ARG A 67 -1.06 22.13 -5.09
C ARG A 67 -0.67 22.85 -3.81
N VAL A 68 -1.63 23.05 -2.90
CA VAL A 68 -1.41 23.78 -1.64
C VAL A 68 -0.77 22.90 -0.58
N ARG A 69 -1.09 21.60 -0.55
CA ARG A 69 -0.55 20.62 0.41
C ARG A 69 -0.10 19.35 -0.31
N PRO A 70 1.12 19.33 -0.87
CA PRO A 70 1.54 18.38 -1.90
C PRO A 70 2.07 17.04 -1.34
N HIS A 71 1.36 16.41 -0.40
CA HIS A 71 1.67 15.02 -0.03
C HIS A 71 1.33 14.09 -1.19
N ARG A 72 2.22 13.14 -1.49
CA ARG A 72 2.12 12.29 -2.69
C ARG A 72 0.90 11.37 -2.59
N GLY A 73 0.72 10.72 -1.45
CA GLY A 73 -0.41 9.83 -1.21
C GLY A 73 -1.73 10.58 -1.16
N GLN A 74 -1.76 11.81 -0.61
CA GLN A 74 -2.97 12.63 -0.62
C GLN A 74 -3.40 12.96 -2.06
N ARG A 75 -2.45 13.37 -2.91
CA ARG A 75 -2.69 13.67 -4.32
C ARG A 75 -3.21 12.45 -5.07
N GLU A 76 -2.59 11.28 -4.83
CA GLU A 76 -3.01 10.02 -5.44
C GLU A 76 -4.44 9.65 -5.03
N ALA A 77 -4.74 9.66 -3.73
CA ALA A 77 -6.06 9.34 -3.22
C ALA A 77 -7.14 10.30 -3.75
N ALA A 78 -6.87 11.61 -3.76
CA ALA A 78 -7.78 12.59 -4.31
C ALA A 78 -8.01 12.39 -5.81
N ALA A 79 -6.95 12.11 -6.59
CA ALA A 79 -7.06 11.85 -8.01
C ALA A 79 -7.89 10.59 -8.32
N ASN A 80 -7.67 9.50 -7.59
CA ASN A 80 -8.43 8.27 -7.72
C ASN A 80 -9.91 8.49 -7.38
N MET A 81 -10.23 9.16 -6.27
CA MET A 81 -11.62 9.44 -5.89
C MET A 81 -12.32 10.32 -6.92
N ARG A 82 -11.66 11.35 -7.46
CA ARG A 82 -12.20 12.15 -8.59
C ARG A 82 -12.48 11.27 -9.81
N LEU A 83 -11.57 10.36 -10.14
CA LEU A 83 -11.73 9.44 -11.25
C LEU A 83 -12.93 8.50 -11.02
N PHE A 84 -13.07 7.91 -9.83
CA PHE A 84 -14.18 7.02 -9.51
C PHE A 84 -15.55 7.71 -9.54
N LEU A 85 -15.59 9.00 -9.21
CA LEU A 85 -16.81 9.81 -9.22
C LEU A 85 -17.10 10.45 -10.58
N THR A 86 -16.26 10.23 -11.59
CA THR A 86 -16.46 10.79 -12.94
C THR A 86 -17.73 10.23 -13.55
N GLY A 87 -18.67 11.10 -13.91
CA GLY A 87 -19.96 10.71 -14.49
C GLY A 87 -21.03 10.32 -13.45
N SER A 88 -20.76 10.45 -12.15
CA SER A 88 -21.79 10.25 -11.14
C SER A 88 -22.92 11.28 -11.27
N HIS A 89 -24.16 10.80 -11.18
CA HIS A 89 -25.37 11.64 -11.06
C HIS A 89 -25.86 11.75 -9.62
N LEU A 90 -25.17 11.13 -8.65
CA LEU A 90 -25.55 11.07 -7.25
C LEU A 90 -24.73 12.04 -6.39
N ALA A 91 -23.42 12.13 -6.66
CA ALA A 91 -22.55 13.09 -6.01
C ALA A 91 -22.79 14.50 -6.56
N HIS A 92 -22.66 15.49 -5.69
CA HIS A 92 -22.78 16.88 -6.09
C HIS A 92 -21.50 17.37 -6.79
N PRO A 93 -21.63 18.14 -7.88
CA PRO A 93 -20.49 18.67 -8.60
C PRO A 93 -19.71 19.68 -7.76
N GLU A 94 -18.46 19.88 -8.17
CA GLU A 94 -17.48 20.71 -7.49
C GLU A 94 -17.89 22.19 -7.30
N HIS A 95 -18.69 22.72 -8.22
CA HIS A 95 -19.16 24.10 -8.24
C HIS A 95 -20.68 24.14 -8.41
N GLU A 96 -21.41 23.38 -7.60
CA GLU A 96 -22.87 23.48 -7.57
C GLU A 96 -23.33 24.78 -6.87
N ASP A 97 -24.37 25.41 -7.41
CA ASP A 97 -24.94 26.64 -6.84
C ASP A 97 -25.37 26.43 -5.38
N GLU A 98 -24.70 27.14 -4.49
CA GLU A 98 -24.76 26.95 -3.05
C GLU A 98 -26.12 27.31 -2.43
N GLU A 99 -26.94 28.10 -3.13
CA GLU A 99 -28.28 28.52 -2.69
C GLU A 99 -29.31 27.38 -2.72
N ASN A 100 -29.13 26.37 -3.57
CA ASN A 100 -30.11 25.30 -3.79
C ASN A 100 -29.80 23.98 -3.06
N ARG A 101 -28.68 23.90 -2.34
CA ARG A 101 -28.18 22.62 -1.80
C ARG A 101 -28.94 22.06 -0.60
N GLY A 102 -29.67 22.89 0.15
CA GLY A 102 -30.48 22.50 1.32
C GLY A 102 -29.84 21.43 2.22
N GLY A 103 -29.04 21.81 3.21
CA GLY A 103 -28.36 20.84 4.08
C GLY A 103 -27.08 21.38 4.71
N LEU A 104 -26.15 20.48 5.05
CA LEU A 104 -24.82 20.87 5.55
C LEU A 104 -24.03 21.59 4.46
N LYS A 105 -23.39 22.71 4.81
CA LYS A 105 -22.52 23.47 3.91
C LYS A 105 -21.30 22.67 3.45
N GLN A 106 -20.82 21.78 4.30
CA GLN A 106 -19.64 20.95 4.05
C GLN A 106 -19.93 19.54 4.51
N ASP A 107 -19.40 18.56 3.77
CA ASP A 107 -19.42 17.18 4.22
C ASP A 107 -18.65 17.02 5.54
N ARG A 108 -19.00 16.00 6.30
CA ARG A 108 -18.26 15.61 7.50
C ARG A 108 -16.89 15.04 7.12
N TYR A 109 -15.97 15.05 8.07
CA TYR A 109 -14.56 14.70 7.84
C TYR A 109 -14.36 13.31 7.22
N ALA A 110 -15.17 12.33 7.61
CA ALA A 110 -15.10 10.98 7.05
C ALA A 110 -15.11 10.95 5.51
N LEU A 111 -15.81 11.89 4.86
CA LEU A 111 -15.78 12.05 3.41
C LEU A 111 -14.79 13.15 2.99
N ARG A 112 -14.92 14.35 3.56
CA ARG A 112 -14.19 15.54 3.09
C ARG A 112 -12.68 15.47 3.28
N THR A 113 -12.22 14.85 4.36
CA THR A 113 -10.79 14.77 4.68
C THR A 113 -10.18 13.41 4.32
N SER A 114 -10.90 12.59 3.56
CA SER A 114 -10.48 11.21 3.27
C SER A 114 -9.16 11.12 2.49
N PRO A 115 -8.81 11.98 1.51
CA PRO A 115 -7.48 11.92 0.89
C PRO A 115 -6.36 12.26 1.86
N GLN A 116 -6.58 13.24 2.75
CA GLN A 116 -5.61 13.61 3.78
C GLN A 116 -5.44 12.51 4.81
N TRP A 117 -6.52 11.75 5.06
CA TRP A 117 -6.50 10.63 5.98
C TRP A 117 -5.87 9.38 5.40
N ILE A 118 -6.07 9.07 4.10
CA ILE A 118 -5.58 7.86 3.42
C ILE A 118 -4.16 8.05 2.85
N GLY A 119 -3.79 9.29 2.54
CA GLY A 119 -2.53 9.61 1.86
C GLY A 119 -1.27 9.07 2.56
N PRO A 120 -1.06 9.34 3.86
CA PRO A 120 0.12 8.84 4.58
C PRO A 120 0.25 7.30 4.54
N GLN A 121 -0.86 6.58 4.55
CA GLN A 121 -0.90 5.12 4.52
C GLN A 121 -0.50 4.59 3.15
N LEU A 122 -0.85 5.29 2.06
CA LEU A 122 -0.33 4.96 0.73
C LEU A 122 1.19 5.15 0.68
N GLU A 123 1.71 6.23 1.29
CA GLU A 123 3.15 6.49 1.35
C GLU A 123 3.88 5.42 2.17
N ASP A 124 3.32 5.02 3.31
CA ASP A 124 3.86 3.93 4.14
C ASP A 124 3.85 2.58 3.42
N LEU A 125 2.78 2.27 2.68
CA LEU A 125 2.69 1.02 1.90
C LEU A 125 3.74 0.98 0.78
N VAL A 126 4.02 2.11 0.12
CA VAL A 126 5.10 2.19 -0.88
C VAL A 126 6.46 1.92 -0.24
N LEU A 127 6.75 2.55 0.90
CA LEU A 127 8.00 2.30 1.63
C LEU A 127 8.13 0.84 2.08
N ALA A 128 7.06 0.26 2.64
CA ALA A 128 7.04 -1.13 3.05
C ALA A 128 7.30 -2.07 1.86
N HIS A 129 6.76 -1.74 0.68
CA HIS A 129 7.00 -2.50 -0.54
C HIS A 129 8.46 -2.50 -0.95
N GLU A 130 9.12 -1.34 -0.91
CA GLU A 130 10.54 -1.22 -1.20
C GLU A 130 11.38 -2.05 -0.21
N GLN A 131 11.08 -1.96 1.08
CA GLN A 131 11.81 -2.67 2.12
C GLN A 131 11.63 -4.20 2.04
N ILE A 132 10.39 -4.68 1.89
CA ILE A 132 10.12 -6.12 1.74
C ILE A 132 10.70 -6.65 0.43
N THR A 133 10.72 -5.85 -0.63
CA THR A 133 11.37 -6.25 -1.89
C THR A 133 12.88 -6.43 -1.70
N ILE A 134 13.54 -5.55 -0.95
CA ILE A 134 14.96 -5.72 -0.61
C ILE A 134 15.17 -6.99 0.22
N GLU A 135 14.34 -7.23 1.23
CA GLU A 135 14.45 -8.40 2.10
C GLU A 135 14.25 -9.72 1.31
N CYS A 136 13.26 -9.77 0.42
CA CYS A 136 13.00 -10.91 -0.47
C CYS A 136 14.20 -11.26 -1.37
N ASN A 137 15.06 -10.28 -1.66
CA ASN A 137 16.20 -10.41 -2.56
C ASN A 137 17.55 -10.33 -1.83
N SER A 138 17.53 -10.48 -0.50
CA SER A 138 18.73 -10.43 0.35
C SER A 138 19.25 -11.83 0.69
N THR A 139 20.56 -11.95 0.89
CA THR A 139 21.13 -13.10 1.58
C THR A 139 21.01 -12.88 3.08
N THR A 140 20.02 -13.54 3.70
CA THR A 140 19.68 -13.38 5.12
C THR A 140 20.26 -14.48 6.01
N ASP A 141 21.13 -15.34 5.45
CA ASP A 141 21.75 -16.43 6.19
C ASP A 141 23.11 -16.01 6.77
N ASN A 142 23.63 -16.81 7.69
CA ASN A 142 24.94 -16.59 8.30
C ASN A 142 25.65 -17.94 8.54
N PRO A 143 26.98 -18.05 8.36
CA PRO A 143 27.90 -17.01 7.87
C PRO A 143 27.82 -16.82 6.35
N LEU A 144 28.18 -15.63 5.87
CA LEU A 144 28.31 -15.37 4.44
C LEU A 144 29.65 -15.87 3.91
N ILE A 145 29.63 -16.46 2.71
CA ILE A 145 30.81 -17.03 2.06
C ILE A 145 31.23 -16.13 0.91
N ASP A 146 32.31 -15.34 1.10
CA ASP A 146 32.92 -14.56 0.03
C ASP A 146 34.02 -15.38 -0.65
N ILE A 147 33.65 -16.04 -1.75
CA ILE A 147 34.57 -16.87 -2.53
C ILE A 147 35.66 -16.02 -3.19
N LYS A 148 35.36 -14.79 -3.62
CA LYS A 148 36.32 -13.93 -4.32
C LYS A 148 37.33 -13.32 -3.34
N GLY A 149 36.87 -12.92 -2.15
CA GLY A 149 37.73 -12.45 -1.07
C GLY A 149 38.43 -13.57 -0.29
N GLY A 150 38.03 -14.82 -0.51
CA GLY A 150 38.59 -15.98 0.21
C GLY A 150 38.27 -15.97 1.71
N ALA A 151 37.11 -15.40 2.09
CA ALA A 151 36.74 -15.12 3.47
C ALA A 151 35.35 -15.66 3.83
N ILE A 152 35.18 -15.94 5.13
CA ILE A 152 33.89 -16.27 5.74
C ILE A 152 33.55 -15.14 6.70
N HIS A 153 32.43 -14.47 6.46
CA HIS A 153 31.98 -13.35 7.27
C HIS A 153 30.91 -13.78 8.25
N HIS A 154 31.15 -13.52 9.53
CA HIS A 154 30.19 -13.74 10.61
C HIS A 154 29.53 -12.41 10.95
N GLY A 155 28.21 -12.34 10.86
CA GLY A 155 27.41 -11.15 11.12
C GLY A 155 26.01 -11.47 11.64
N GLY A 156 25.09 -10.54 11.40
CA GLY A 156 23.69 -10.65 11.78
C GLY A 156 22.79 -10.08 10.69
N ASN A 157 22.99 -10.59 9.46
CA ASN A 157 22.06 -10.41 8.36
C ASN A 157 20.69 -10.98 8.70
#